data_AF-A0A950NND2-F1
#
_entry.id   AF-A0A950NND2-F1
#
_cell.length_a   1.000
_cell.length_b   1.000
_cell.length_c   1.000
_cell.angle_alpha   90.00
_cell.angle_beta   90.00
_cell.angle_gamma   90.00
#
_symmetry.space_group_name_H-M   'P 1'
#
loop_
_entity.id
_entity.type
_entity.pdbx_description
1 polymer ?
#
loop_
_entity_poly.entity_id
_entity_poly.type
_entity_poly.pdbx_seq_one_letter_code
_entity_poly.pdbx_strand_id
1 'polypeptide(L)'
;MHVESRDSASLKPAELDELGQLLSTIGVSLGDSELDQQVEQFPLVVQVTLEGDRHGFLFGSLERVGGTPCILWGLGAVRRSRNSNAVLKGLVAELYRRAAISFPDEDVLVAGQVAHPAAYGLLAPLADVVPRVGYSPTGEERAWGRRLARRFTCDSRYDDRTFRCGPIGKSAPILDASTVKAGGKAAVTLLEGMDASRGEALIVFGWALADALADGLTSGA
;
A
#
# COMPACT_ATOMS: atom_id res chain seq x y z
N MET A 1 -6.79 19.19 -7.52
CA MET A 1 -6.76 17.81 -6.98
C MET A 1 -7.22 17.89 -5.55
N HIS A 2 -8.24 17.12 -5.18
CA HIS A 2 -8.75 17.04 -3.82
C HIS A 2 -8.41 15.67 -3.26
N VAL A 3 -7.81 15.63 -2.08
CA VAL A 3 -7.44 14.40 -1.37
C VAL A 3 -8.19 14.42 -0.05
N GLU A 4 -8.92 13.35 0.23
CA GLU A 4 -9.63 13.19 1.49
C GLU A 4 -9.48 11.78 2.02
N SER A 5 -9.71 11.63 3.31
CA SER A 5 -9.73 10.35 3.98
C SER A 5 -10.87 10.32 4.98
N ARG A 6 -11.50 9.16 5.13
CA ARG A 6 -12.61 8.94 6.07
C ARG A 6 -12.69 7.48 6.46
N ASP A 7 -13.63 7.19 7.35
CA ASP A 7 -13.94 5.82 7.77
C ASP A 7 -14.39 5.00 6.55
N SER A 8 -13.77 3.83 6.32
CA SER A 8 -14.15 2.93 5.24
C SER A 8 -15.59 2.43 5.38
N ALA A 9 -16.08 2.23 6.60
CA ALA A 9 -17.45 1.80 6.87
C ALA A 9 -18.50 2.86 6.49
N SER A 10 -18.07 4.10 6.21
CA SER A 10 -18.95 5.17 5.72
C SER A 10 -19.20 5.11 4.21
N LEU A 11 -18.50 4.23 3.47
CA LEU A 11 -18.70 4.05 2.03
C LEU A 11 -20.11 3.55 1.74
N LYS A 12 -20.79 4.22 0.82
CA LYS A 12 -22.10 3.79 0.32
C LYS A 12 -21.93 2.71 -0.76
N PRO A 13 -22.95 1.87 -1.00
CA PRO A 13 -22.90 0.86 -2.07
C PRO A 13 -22.50 1.44 -3.44
N ALA A 14 -23.09 2.58 -3.84
CA ALA A 14 -22.72 3.24 -5.10
C ALA A 14 -21.26 3.69 -5.16
N GLU A 15 -20.66 4.05 -4.01
CA GLU A 15 -19.25 4.42 -3.96
C GLU A 15 -18.36 3.18 -4.08
N LEU A 16 -18.75 2.04 -3.49
CA LEU A 16 -18.07 0.75 -3.67
C LEU A 16 -18.13 0.28 -5.12
N ASP A 17 -19.28 0.42 -5.78
CA ASP A 17 -19.45 0.13 -7.21
C ASP A 17 -18.46 0.95 -8.06
N GLU A 18 -18.30 2.24 -7.76
CA GLU A 18 -17.32 3.10 -8.41
C GLU A 18 -15.86 2.64 -8.17
N LEU A 19 -15.53 2.13 -6.97
CA LEU A 19 -14.21 1.54 -6.69
C LEU A 19 -13.98 0.27 -7.51
N GLY A 20 -14.98 -0.61 -7.57
CA GLY A 20 -14.95 -1.84 -8.38
C GLY A 20 -14.81 -1.54 -9.86
N GLN A 21 -15.54 -0.54 -10.37
CA GLN A 21 -15.42 -0.10 -11.76
C GLN A 21 -14.02 0.45 -12.06
N LEU A 22 -13.42 1.19 -11.13
CA LEU A 22 -12.05 1.69 -11.28
C LEU A 22 -11.05 0.52 -11.36
N LEU A 23 -11.17 -0.49 -10.50
CA LEU A 23 -10.33 -1.70 -10.51
C LEU A 23 -10.47 -2.45 -11.85
N SER A 24 -11.69 -2.67 -12.30
CA SER A 24 -11.98 -3.33 -13.58
C SER A 24 -11.35 -2.58 -14.76
N THR A 25 -11.44 -1.25 -14.77
CA THR A 25 -10.89 -0.39 -15.83
C THR A 25 -9.36 -0.51 -15.96
N ILE A 26 -8.67 -0.82 -14.87
CA ILE A 26 -7.21 -1.02 -14.88
C ILE A 26 -6.81 -2.49 -14.98
N GLY A 27 -7.77 -3.42 -15.09
CA GLY A 27 -7.53 -4.84 -15.28
C GLY A 27 -7.31 -5.63 -13.99
N VAL A 28 -7.66 -5.07 -12.83
CA VAL A 28 -7.62 -5.78 -11.55
C VAL A 28 -8.93 -6.55 -11.37
N SER A 29 -8.83 -7.87 -11.22
CA SER A 29 -9.98 -8.77 -11.11
C SER A 29 -10.29 -9.08 -9.65
N LEU A 30 -10.95 -8.14 -8.98
CA LEU A 30 -11.50 -8.26 -7.63
C LEU A 30 -13.00 -7.96 -7.68
N GLY A 31 -13.82 -8.74 -6.97
CA GLY A 31 -15.26 -8.56 -6.90
C GLY A 31 -15.70 -7.84 -5.63
N ASP A 32 -17.01 -7.70 -5.48
CA ASP A 32 -17.64 -6.99 -4.36
C ASP A 32 -17.27 -7.60 -3.01
N SER A 33 -17.18 -8.93 -2.92
CA SER A 33 -16.81 -9.61 -1.68
C SER A 33 -15.38 -9.32 -1.24
N GLU A 34 -14.45 -9.07 -2.17
CA GLU A 34 -13.11 -8.62 -1.82
C GLU A 34 -13.11 -7.15 -1.37
N LEU A 35 -13.92 -6.28 -1.97
CA LEU A 35 -14.07 -4.89 -1.51
C LEU A 35 -14.68 -4.82 -0.11
N ASP A 36 -15.72 -5.60 0.16
CA ASP A 36 -16.35 -5.68 1.49
C ASP A 36 -15.34 -6.15 2.55
N GLN A 37 -14.53 -7.15 2.23
CA GLN A 37 -13.44 -7.59 3.12
C GLN A 37 -12.42 -6.48 3.37
N GLN A 38 -12.14 -5.62 2.39
CA GLN A 38 -11.23 -4.48 2.60
C GLN A 38 -11.83 -3.43 3.52
N VAL A 39 -13.14 -3.17 3.43
CA VAL A 39 -13.85 -2.29 4.37
C VAL A 39 -13.74 -2.84 5.80
N GLU A 40 -13.92 -4.14 5.99
CA GLU A 40 -13.79 -4.79 7.30
C GLU A 40 -12.34 -4.77 7.84
N GLN A 41 -11.35 -4.95 6.97
CA GLN A 41 -9.94 -5.08 7.37
C GLN A 41 -9.22 -3.74 7.58
N PHE A 42 -9.68 -2.68 6.92
CA PHE A 42 -9.01 -1.39 6.90
C PHE A 42 -10.00 -0.28 7.26
N PRO A 43 -9.87 0.37 8.43
CA PRO A 43 -10.82 1.36 8.91
C PRO A 43 -10.76 2.68 8.15
N LEU A 44 -9.75 2.91 7.31
CA LEU A 44 -9.63 4.14 6.53
C LEU A 44 -9.73 3.84 5.05
N VAL A 45 -10.37 4.76 4.33
CA VAL A 45 -10.25 4.90 2.89
C VAL A 45 -9.78 6.31 2.56
N VAL A 46 -8.72 6.42 1.78
CA VAL A 46 -8.26 7.66 1.15
C VAL A 46 -8.77 7.70 -0.26
N GLN A 47 -9.24 8.86 -0.71
CA GLN A 47 -9.76 9.08 -2.05
C GLN A 47 -9.17 10.33 -2.65
N VAL A 48 -8.90 10.29 -3.95
CA VAL A 48 -8.47 11.45 -4.73
C VAL A 48 -9.47 11.72 -5.84
N THR A 49 -9.96 12.95 -5.89
CA THR A 49 -10.83 13.44 -6.96
C THR A 49 -10.17 14.56 -7.77
N LEU A 50 -10.42 14.56 -9.08
CA LEU A 50 -10.07 15.64 -10.01
C LEU A 50 -11.34 16.10 -10.71
N GLU A 51 -11.65 17.39 -10.63
CA GLU A 51 -12.82 17.97 -11.32
C GLU A 51 -14.17 17.28 -10.97
N GLY A 52 -14.25 16.67 -9.78
CA GLY A 52 -15.43 15.94 -9.31
C GLY A 52 -15.37 14.42 -9.55
N ASP A 53 -14.52 13.95 -10.46
CA ASP A 53 -14.37 12.52 -10.76
C ASP A 53 -13.37 11.85 -9.81
N ARG A 54 -13.63 10.59 -9.43
CA ARG A 54 -12.68 9.78 -8.66
C ARG A 54 -11.54 9.30 -9.56
N HIS A 55 -10.31 9.58 -9.13
CA HIS A 55 -9.09 9.22 -9.84
C HIS A 55 -8.24 8.18 -9.11
N GLY A 56 -8.49 7.95 -7.83
CA GLY A 56 -7.87 6.86 -7.11
C GLY A 56 -8.40 6.71 -5.71
N PHE A 57 -8.13 5.57 -5.12
CA PHE A 57 -8.44 5.26 -3.74
C PHE A 57 -7.36 4.37 -3.12
N LEU A 58 -7.28 4.36 -1.80
CA LEU A 58 -6.42 3.49 -1.03
C LEU A 58 -7.08 3.19 0.32
N PHE A 59 -7.41 1.93 0.56
CA PHE A 59 -7.71 1.45 1.90
C PHE A 59 -6.43 1.46 2.75
N GLY A 60 -6.57 1.76 4.04
CA GLY A 60 -5.44 1.74 4.95
C GLY A 60 -5.83 1.68 6.41
N SER A 61 -4.84 1.47 7.26
CA SER A 61 -5.01 1.51 8.71
C SER A 61 -3.88 2.27 9.37
N LEU A 62 -4.23 2.92 10.48
CA LEU A 62 -3.30 3.45 11.46
C LEU A 62 -3.54 2.65 12.73
N GLU A 63 -2.64 1.72 13.03
CA GLU A 63 -2.84 0.73 14.09
C GLU A 63 -1.53 0.41 14.81
N ARG A 64 -1.59 -0.35 15.90
CA ARG A 64 -0.39 -0.87 16.56
C ARG A 64 -0.25 -2.37 16.31
N VAL A 65 0.80 -2.78 15.61
CA VAL A 65 1.12 -4.20 15.41
C VAL A 65 2.14 -4.63 16.45
N GLY A 66 1.69 -5.35 17.48
CA GLY A 66 2.57 -5.75 18.59
C GLY A 66 3.12 -4.58 19.41
N GLY A 67 2.38 -3.47 19.47
CA GLY A 67 2.74 -2.25 20.22
C GLY A 67 3.38 -1.15 19.36
N THR A 68 4.03 -1.51 18.26
CA THR A 68 4.64 -0.54 17.32
C THR A 68 3.57 0.15 16.48
N PRO A 69 3.57 1.49 16.37
CA PRO A 69 2.64 2.19 15.50
C PRO A 69 2.95 1.88 14.03
N CYS A 70 1.91 1.62 13.25
CA CYS A 70 2.00 1.20 11.88
C CYS A 70 1.04 1.96 10.96
N ILE A 71 1.50 2.23 9.74
CA ILE A 71 0.66 2.61 8.59
C ILE A 71 0.62 1.40 7.66
N LEU A 72 -0.56 0.84 7.45
CA LEU A 72 -0.72 -0.27 6.51
C LEU A 72 -1.45 0.18 5.26
N TRP A 73 -0.88 -0.12 4.10
CA TRP A 73 -1.52 0.03 2.80
C TRP A 73 -2.30 -1.24 2.47
N GLY A 74 -3.61 -1.09 2.28
CA GLY A 74 -4.50 -2.14 1.80
C GLY A 74 -4.67 -2.10 0.28
N LEU A 75 -5.83 -2.55 -0.19
CA LEU A 75 -6.23 -2.41 -1.59
C LEU A 75 -6.29 -0.93 -1.99
N GLY A 76 -5.68 -0.60 -3.12
CA GLY A 76 -5.80 0.72 -3.72
C GLY A 76 -5.58 0.66 -5.21
N ALA A 77 -6.05 1.67 -5.91
CA ALA A 77 -5.92 1.73 -7.36
C ALA A 77 -5.97 3.17 -7.85
N VAL A 78 -5.32 3.40 -9.00
CA VAL A 78 -5.22 4.72 -9.63
C VAL A 78 -5.63 4.65 -11.09
N ARG A 79 -6.56 5.52 -11.48
CA ARG A 79 -7.02 5.68 -12.86
C ARG A 79 -5.85 6.07 -13.76
N ARG A 80 -5.73 5.43 -14.92
CA ARG A 80 -4.72 5.75 -15.94
C ARG A 80 -4.95 7.16 -16.50
N SER A 81 -3.99 8.05 -16.30
CA SER A 81 -4.02 9.43 -16.78
C SER A 81 -2.63 10.07 -16.66
N ARG A 82 -2.47 11.30 -17.19
CA ARG A 82 -1.26 12.11 -16.94
C ARG A 82 -1.01 12.41 -15.45
N ASN A 83 -2.04 12.29 -14.61
CA ASN A 83 -1.99 12.60 -13.18
C ASN A 83 -1.79 11.37 -12.30
N SER A 84 -1.67 10.15 -12.85
CA SER A 84 -1.64 8.91 -12.06
C SER A 84 -0.54 8.90 -10.99
N ASN A 85 0.65 9.42 -11.31
CA ASN A 85 1.74 9.52 -10.34
C ASN A 85 1.42 10.48 -9.18
N ALA A 86 0.82 11.64 -9.49
CA ALA A 86 0.43 12.62 -8.47
C ALA A 86 -0.69 12.09 -7.58
N VAL A 87 -1.66 11.38 -8.16
CA VAL A 87 -2.75 10.72 -7.45
C VAL A 87 -2.21 9.65 -6.50
N LEU A 88 -1.34 8.77 -6.98
CA LEU A 88 -0.73 7.71 -6.17
C LEU A 88 0.01 8.27 -4.95
N LYS A 89 0.84 9.30 -5.17
CA LYS A 89 1.56 9.98 -4.08
C LYS A 89 0.61 10.66 -3.10
N GLY A 90 -0.45 11.31 -3.60
CA GLY A 90 -1.48 11.95 -2.77
C GLY A 90 -2.20 10.97 -1.83
N LEU A 91 -2.52 9.78 -2.33
CA LEU A 91 -3.16 8.72 -1.52
C LEU A 91 -2.30 8.33 -0.31
N VAL A 92 -1.01 8.06 -0.54
CA VAL A 92 -0.09 7.67 0.53
C VAL A 92 0.24 8.84 1.46
N ALA A 93 0.45 10.05 0.91
CA ALA A 93 0.75 11.23 1.69
C ALA A 93 -0.36 11.57 2.71
N GLU A 94 -1.62 11.31 2.37
CA GLU A 94 -2.73 11.50 3.31
C GLU A 94 -2.72 10.52 4.47
N LEU A 95 -2.31 9.25 4.25
CA LEU A 95 -2.09 8.31 5.36
C LEU A 95 -0.95 8.77 6.27
N TYR A 96 0.14 9.30 5.69
CA TYR A 96 1.26 9.87 6.44
C TYR A 96 0.82 11.07 7.28
N ARG A 97 0.06 12.00 6.69
CA ARG A 97 -0.50 13.15 7.39
C ARG A 97 -1.37 12.74 8.57
N ARG A 98 -2.23 11.73 8.41
CA ARG A 98 -3.03 11.20 9.52
C ARG A 98 -2.19 10.51 10.59
N ALA A 99 -1.14 9.79 10.20
CA ALA A 99 -0.24 9.12 11.13
C ALA A 99 0.52 10.11 12.00
N ALA A 100 1.01 11.22 11.43
CA ALA A 100 1.68 12.29 12.18
C ALA A 100 0.80 12.88 13.31
N ILE A 101 -0.53 12.89 13.11
CA ILE A 101 -1.49 13.34 14.13
C ILE A 101 -1.79 12.22 15.15
N SER A 102 -1.82 10.96 14.71
CA SER A 102 -2.24 9.82 15.53
C SER A 102 -1.10 9.23 16.37
N PHE A 103 0.13 9.38 15.90
CA PHE A 103 1.36 8.87 16.50
C PHE A 103 2.39 10.02 16.59
N PRO A 104 2.09 11.10 17.34
CA PRO A 104 3.01 12.22 17.48
C PRO A 104 4.30 11.74 18.15
N ASP A 105 5.44 12.22 17.65
CA ASP A 105 6.78 11.95 18.19
C ASP A 105 7.20 10.46 18.23
N GLU A 106 6.54 9.59 17.46
CA GLU A 106 6.86 8.17 17.35
C GLU A 106 7.41 7.81 15.95
N ASP A 107 8.39 6.90 15.90
CA ASP A 107 8.77 6.24 14.67
C ASP A 107 7.69 5.24 14.25
N VAL A 108 7.22 5.34 13.01
CA VAL A 108 6.08 4.57 12.52
C VAL A 108 6.50 3.60 11.42
N LEU A 109 6.16 2.33 11.57
CA LEU A 109 6.40 1.32 10.55
C LEU A 109 5.36 1.45 9.43
N VAL A 110 5.80 1.70 8.21
CA VAL A 110 4.94 1.75 7.03
C VAL A 110 5.08 0.45 6.27
N ALA A 111 3.97 -0.21 5.92
CA ALA A 111 4.00 -1.48 5.22
C ALA A 111 2.86 -1.67 4.21
N GLY A 112 3.06 -2.54 3.25
CA GLY A 112 2.05 -2.93 2.27
C GLY A 112 2.40 -4.20 1.52
N GLN A 113 1.44 -4.74 0.77
CA GLN A 113 1.68 -5.72 -0.28
C GLN A 113 1.76 -5.00 -1.62
N VAL A 114 2.81 -5.25 -2.40
CA VAL A 114 3.02 -4.62 -3.71
C VAL A 114 3.42 -5.64 -4.77
N ALA A 115 2.94 -5.44 -6.00
CA ALA A 115 3.33 -6.25 -7.15
C ALA A 115 3.84 -5.41 -8.34
N HIS A 116 3.91 -4.09 -8.18
CA HIS A 116 4.36 -3.18 -9.23
C HIS A 116 5.52 -2.28 -8.74
N PRO A 117 6.60 -2.08 -9.53
CA PRO A 117 7.76 -1.29 -9.12
C PRO A 117 7.45 0.15 -8.69
N ALA A 118 6.40 0.76 -9.24
CA ALA A 118 5.98 2.09 -8.83
C ALA A 118 5.46 2.14 -7.38
N ALA A 119 4.79 1.07 -6.91
CA ALA A 119 4.31 0.98 -5.53
C ALA A 119 5.47 0.78 -4.54
N TYR A 120 6.48 -0.04 -4.88
CA TYR A 120 7.71 -0.14 -4.08
C TYR A 120 8.42 1.23 -3.98
N GLY A 121 8.42 2.01 -5.07
CA GLY A 121 9.03 3.34 -5.11
C GLY A 121 8.46 4.35 -4.11
N LEU A 122 7.26 4.10 -3.56
CA LEU A 122 6.64 4.94 -2.52
C LEU A 122 7.38 4.88 -1.18
N LEU A 123 8.23 3.86 -0.97
CA LEU A 123 9.02 3.67 0.25
C LEU A 123 10.30 4.51 0.26
N ALA A 124 10.63 5.21 -0.84
CA ALA A 124 11.85 6.00 -0.96
C ALA A 124 12.15 6.97 0.21
N PRO A 125 11.16 7.67 0.82
CA PRO A 125 11.44 8.57 1.94
C PRO A 125 11.61 7.87 3.29
N LEU A 126 11.47 6.54 3.36
CA LEU A 126 11.51 5.77 4.60
C LEU A 126 12.92 5.26 4.91
N ALA A 127 13.23 5.15 6.20
CA ALA A 127 14.44 4.50 6.69
C ALA A 127 14.29 2.98 6.67
N ASP A 128 15.41 2.27 6.52
CA ASP A 128 15.51 0.81 6.65
C ASP A 128 14.42 0.02 5.92
N VAL A 129 14.15 0.41 4.68
CA VAL A 129 13.22 -0.30 3.80
C VAL A 129 13.65 -1.77 3.65
N VAL A 130 12.69 -2.69 3.65
CA VAL A 130 12.89 -4.12 3.42
C VAL A 130 11.79 -4.64 2.50
N PRO A 131 12.11 -5.54 1.54
CA PRO A 131 13.44 -6.03 1.18
C PRO A 131 14.25 -5.04 0.33
N ARG A 132 15.58 -5.23 0.25
CA ARG A 132 16.50 -4.41 -0.58
C ARG A 132 17.37 -5.31 -1.45
N VAL A 133 17.73 -4.86 -2.64
CA VAL A 133 18.63 -5.62 -3.54
C VAL A 133 19.99 -5.82 -2.89
N GLY A 134 20.50 -7.06 -2.91
CA GLY A 134 21.82 -7.40 -2.36
C GLY A 134 21.89 -7.41 -0.83
N TYR A 135 20.76 -7.26 -0.14
CA TYR A 135 20.67 -7.25 1.32
C TYR A 135 20.13 -8.58 1.85
N SER A 136 20.74 -9.10 2.92
CA SER A 136 20.23 -10.27 3.64
C SER A 136 19.47 -9.83 4.89
N PRO A 137 18.18 -10.19 5.02
CA PRO A 137 17.35 -9.73 6.14
C PRO A 137 17.78 -10.37 7.48
N THR A 138 17.79 -9.55 8.52
CA THR A 138 18.02 -9.92 9.91
C THR A 138 16.90 -10.81 10.46
N GLY A 139 17.11 -11.40 11.65
CA GLY A 139 16.05 -12.17 12.32
C GLY A 139 14.82 -11.32 12.68
N GLU A 140 15.03 -10.05 13.01
CA GLU A 140 13.98 -9.10 13.37
C GLU A 140 13.14 -8.68 12.17
N GLU A 141 13.76 -8.32 11.05
CA GLU A 141 13.05 -7.97 9.81
C GLU A 141 12.21 -9.15 9.31
N ARG A 142 12.72 -10.38 9.42
CA ARG A 142 11.93 -11.59 9.10
C ARG A 142 10.77 -11.79 10.07
N ALA A 143 10.95 -11.45 11.35
CA ALA A 143 9.86 -11.50 12.32
C ALA A 143 8.77 -10.47 12.01
N TRP A 144 9.15 -9.26 11.60
CA TRP A 144 8.23 -8.24 11.07
C TRP A 144 7.48 -8.73 9.84
N GLY A 145 8.19 -9.27 8.87
CA GLY A 145 7.61 -9.88 7.68
C GLY A 145 6.53 -10.92 8.00
N ARG A 146 6.80 -11.83 8.95
CA ARG A 146 5.80 -12.82 9.42
C ARG A 146 4.60 -12.19 10.15
N ARG A 147 4.78 -11.09 10.90
CA ARG A 147 3.66 -10.37 11.54
C ARG A 147 2.78 -9.71 10.49
N LEU A 148 3.39 -9.03 9.52
CA LEU A 148 2.70 -8.38 8.41
C LEU A 148 1.96 -9.42 7.55
N ALA A 149 2.58 -10.55 7.25
CA ALA A 149 1.94 -11.63 6.49
C ALA A 149 0.67 -12.15 7.17
N ARG A 150 0.68 -12.29 8.51
CA ARG A 150 -0.54 -12.62 9.26
C ARG A 150 -1.58 -11.50 9.20
N ARG A 151 -1.16 -10.24 9.33
CA ARG A 151 -2.05 -9.08 9.29
C ARG A 151 -2.72 -8.88 7.92
N PHE A 152 -2.02 -9.27 6.85
CA PHE A 152 -2.51 -9.28 5.48
C PHE A 152 -3.14 -10.62 5.06
N THR A 153 -3.27 -11.59 5.97
CA THR A 153 -3.90 -12.90 5.72
C THR A 153 -3.24 -13.68 4.58
N CYS A 154 -1.91 -13.61 4.46
CA CYS A 154 -1.12 -14.28 3.43
C CYS A 154 0.02 -15.16 3.98
N ASP A 155 0.04 -15.39 5.29
CA ASP A 155 1.09 -16.11 6.03
C ASP A 155 1.31 -17.55 5.54
N SER A 156 0.25 -18.26 5.14
CA SER A 156 0.36 -19.63 4.60
C SER A 156 1.17 -19.75 3.31
N ARG A 157 1.45 -18.63 2.63
CA ARG A 157 2.06 -18.57 1.29
C ARG A 157 3.27 -17.63 1.26
N TYR A 158 3.71 -17.17 2.43
CA TYR A 158 4.72 -16.15 2.59
C TYR A 158 6.09 -16.77 2.89
N ASP A 159 7.13 -16.34 2.16
CA ASP A 159 8.52 -16.68 2.41
C ASP A 159 9.23 -15.54 3.14
N ASP A 160 9.68 -15.79 4.38
CA ASP A 160 10.33 -14.79 5.21
C ASP A 160 11.75 -14.43 4.77
N ARG A 161 12.39 -15.19 3.87
CA ARG A 161 13.71 -14.84 3.34
C ARG A 161 13.64 -13.88 2.17
N THR A 162 12.62 -14.04 1.33
CA THR A 162 12.44 -13.25 0.10
C THR A 162 11.33 -12.19 0.23
N PHE A 163 10.55 -12.24 1.30
CA PHE A 163 9.36 -11.43 1.56
C PHE A 163 8.26 -11.60 0.51
N ARG A 164 8.30 -12.67 -0.29
CA ARG A 164 7.33 -12.93 -1.35
C ARG A 164 6.14 -13.73 -0.82
N CYS A 165 4.96 -13.35 -1.28
CA CYS A 165 3.74 -14.13 -1.21
C CYS A 165 3.56 -14.89 -2.53
N GLY A 166 3.35 -16.20 -2.47
CA GLY A 166 3.10 -17.02 -3.66
C GLY A 166 1.78 -16.68 -4.39
N PRO A 167 1.30 -17.52 -5.33
CA PRO A 167 0.05 -17.30 -6.06
C PRO A 167 -1.21 -17.85 -5.33
N ILE A 168 -2.34 -17.14 -5.42
CA ILE A 168 -3.69 -17.60 -4.97
C ILE A 168 -4.59 -17.97 -6.16
N GLY A 169 -4.13 -17.74 -7.40
CA GLY A 169 -4.91 -18.03 -8.60
C GLY A 169 -5.93 -16.94 -8.98
N LYS A 170 -5.92 -15.80 -8.29
CA LYS A 170 -6.69 -14.59 -8.59
C LYS A 170 -5.92 -13.35 -8.12
N SER A 171 -6.37 -12.15 -8.48
CA SER A 171 -5.74 -10.92 -7.99
C SER A 171 -5.78 -10.83 -6.46
N ALA A 172 -4.71 -10.31 -5.85
CA ALA A 172 -4.66 -10.05 -4.41
C ALA A 172 -5.08 -8.60 -4.10
N PRO A 173 -5.66 -8.30 -2.92
CA PRO A 173 -6.00 -6.95 -2.52
C PRO A 173 -4.74 -6.16 -2.13
N ILE A 174 -4.10 -5.53 -3.13
CA ILE A 174 -2.84 -4.80 -2.99
C ILE A 174 -2.98 -3.36 -3.48
N LEU A 175 -2.01 -2.50 -3.21
CA LEU A 175 -1.93 -1.19 -3.86
C LEU A 175 -1.47 -1.36 -5.32
N ASP A 176 -2.40 -1.29 -6.25
CA ASP A 176 -2.12 -1.32 -7.69
C ASP A 176 -1.57 0.02 -8.17
N ALA A 177 -0.36 -0.03 -8.74
CA ALA A 177 0.32 1.11 -9.33
C ALA A 177 0.69 0.87 -10.81
N SER A 178 0.00 -0.05 -11.49
CA SER A 178 0.26 -0.45 -12.89
C SER A 178 0.04 0.68 -13.89
N THR A 179 -0.69 1.74 -13.50
CA THR A 179 -0.95 2.92 -14.32
C THR A 179 0.13 3.99 -14.20
N VAL A 180 1.12 3.79 -13.34
CA VAL A 180 2.25 4.70 -13.11
C VAL A 180 3.51 4.10 -13.73
N LYS A 181 4.41 4.95 -14.26
CA LYS A 181 5.70 4.50 -14.77
C LYS A 181 6.45 3.73 -13.68
N ALA A 182 7.05 2.60 -14.06
CA ALA A 182 7.86 1.78 -13.17
C ALA A 182 8.90 2.61 -12.40
N GLY A 183 9.17 2.18 -11.16
CA GLY A 183 10.16 2.79 -10.29
C GLY A 183 11.61 2.62 -10.77
N GLY A 184 12.56 2.90 -9.88
CA GLY A 184 13.99 2.74 -10.15
C GLY A 184 14.42 1.28 -10.38
N LYS A 185 15.64 1.08 -10.88
CA LYS A 185 16.20 -0.24 -11.22
C LYS A 185 16.05 -1.26 -10.09
N ALA A 186 16.30 -0.86 -8.84
CA ALA A 186 16.18 -1.75 -7.68
C ALA A 186 14.75 -2.30 -7.49
N ALA A 187 13.73 -1.45 -7.68
CA ALA A 187 12.33 -1.86 -7.57
C ALA A 187 11.95 -2.85 -8.68
N VAL A 188 12.44 -2.62 -9.90
CA VAL A 188 12.24 -3.53 -11.04
C VAL A 188 12.89 -4.89 -10.76
N THR A 189 14.11 -4.92 -10.23
CA THR A 189 14.81 -6.16 -9.87
C THR A 189 14.10 -6.95 -8.77
N LEU A 190 13.62 -6.30 -7.71
CA LEU A 190 12.93 -7.00 -6.61
C LEU A 190 11.62 -7.67 -7.05
N LEU A 191 10.90 -7.01 -7.97
CA LEU A 191 9.58 -7.44 -8.46
C LEU A 191 9.66 -8.19 -9.79
N GLU A 192 10.85 -8.56 -10.24
CA GLU A 192 11.03 -9.35 -11.45
C GLU A 192 10.29 -10.69 -11.34
N GLY A 193 9.54 -11.01 -12.39
CA GLY A 193 8.74 -12.24 -12.48
C GLY A 193 7.49 -12.28 -11.58
N MET A 194 7.13 -11.19 -10.89
CA MET A 194 5.92 -11.13 -10.07
C MET A 194 4.66 -11.09 -10.93
N ASP A 195 3.70 -11.96 -10.67
CA ASP A 195 2.39 -11.98 -11.36
C ASP A 195 1.25 -11.53 -10.42
N ALA A 196 0.93 -10.24 -10.47
CA ALA A 196 -0.16 -9.64 -9.70
C ALA A 196 -1.53 -10.26 -10.01
N SER A 197 -1.76 -10.72 -11.24
CA SER A 197 -3.04 -11.31 -11.66
C SER A 197 -3.28 -12.67 -11.00
N ARG A 198 -2.21 -13.36 -10.60
CA ARG A 198 -2.23 -14.60 -9.82
C ARG A 198 -2.16 -14.36 -8.31
N GLY A 199 -2.09 -13.11 -7.88
CA GLY A 199 -2.08 -12.70 -6.48
C GLY A 199 -0.74 -12.93 -5.80
N GLU A 200 0.34 -12.95 -6.59
CA GLU A 200 1.70 -12.84 -6.08
C GLU A 200 1.96 -11.39 -5.67
N ALA A 201 2.68 -11.23 -4.56
CA ALA A 201 3.03 -9.92 -4.05
C ALA A 201 4.34 -9.96 -3.26
N LEU A 202 4.94 -8.80 -3.05
CA LEU A 202 6.05 -8.57 -2.14
C LEU A 202 5.50 -7.84 -0.92
N ILE A 203 5.73 -8.38 0.28
CA ILE A 203 5.53 -7.61 1.51
C ILE A 203 6.72 -6.66 1.63
N VAL A 204 6.41 -5.38 1.72
CA VAL A 204 7.39 -4.31 1.86
C VAL A 204 7.11 -3.53 3.12
N PHE A 205 8.16 -3.07 3.79
CA PHE A 205 8.02 -2.14 4.91
C PHE A 205 9.25 -1.26 5.07
N GLY A 206 9.12 -0.18 5.83
CA GLY A 206 10.20 0.71 6.25
C GLY A 206 9.72 1.61 7.39
N TRP A 207 10.59 2.50 7.87
CA TRP A 207 10.31 3.36 9.02
C TRP A 207 10.16 4.82 8.59
N ALA A 208 9.00 5.39 8.86
CA ALA A 208 8.82 6.83 8.88
C ALA A 208 9.32 7.33 10.23
N LEU A 209 10.50 7.95 10.24
CA LEU A 209 11.08 8.51 11.46
C LEU A 209 10.22 9.67 11.97
N ALA A 210 10.09 9.84 13.28
CA ALA A 210 9.20 10.81 13.91
C ALA A 210 9.33 12.23 13.32
N ASP A 211 10.56 12.76 13.25
CA ASP A 211 10.85 14.09 12.69
C ASP A 211 10.44 14.18 11.21
N ALA A 212 10.82 13.16 10.42
CA ALA A 212 10.51 13.12 9.00
C ALA A 212 9.00 13.00 8.76
N LEU A 213 8.28 12.27 9.61
CA LEU A 213 6.83 12.11 9.54
C LEU A 213 6.11 13.42 9.90
N ALA A 214 6.59 14.14 10.91
CA ALA A 214 6.10 15.46 11.29
C ALA A 214 6.27 16.48 10.14
N ASP A 215 7.38 16.39 9.39
CA ASP A 215 7.67 17.22 8.21
C ASP A 215 6.96 16.72 6.92
N GLY A 216 6.05 15.75 7.03
CA GLY A 216 5.26 15.23 5.91
C GLY A 216 6.05 14.33 4.96
N LEU A 217 7.16 13.75 5.42
CA LEU A 217 8.08 12.90 4.65
C LEU A 217 8.62 13.57 3.39
N THR A 218 8.87 14.88 3.51
CA THR A 218 9.41 15.74 2.44
C THR A 218 10.93 15.60 2.27
N SER A 219 11.44 14.36 2.25
CA SER A 219 12.88 14.11 2.10
C SER A 219 13.25 13.79 0.65
N GLY A 220 13.76 14.80 -0.07
CA GLY A 220 14.63 14.64 -1.26
C GLY A 220 13.93 14.59 -2.63
N ALA A 221 13.97 15.72 -3.35
CA ALA A 221 13.77 15.78 -4.80
C ALA A 221 14.87 15.02 -5.57
#